data_AF-B9XF31-F1
#
_entry.id   AF-B9XF31-F1
#
_cell.length_a   1.000
_cell.length_b   1.000
_cell.length_c   1.000
_cell.angle_alpha   90.00
_cell.angle_beta   90.00
_cell.angle_gamma   90.00
#
_symmetry.space_group_name_H-M   'P 1'
#
loop_
_entity.id
_entity.type
_entity.pdbx_description
1 polymer ?
#
loop_
_entity_poly.entity_id
_entity_poly.type
_entity_poly.pdbx_seq_one_letter_code
_entity_poly.pdbx_strand_id
1 'polypeptide(L)'
;MTLRAGLQIVRFRLWLGLAFFCCVATLSAQTNSNDGSSNPRNNPDAAAYSQDTLRSYLQIQDQLHNTDLAIEKNRQEVEAAAARNAEALEVRLKLLETTMNSQRRDELKEMQHSNHVVLIAAGTFIVIAFVVLLFSAFLQWSAVNRLAAATTSITSTRALAGGQPNPMLGMGEVQILSNGSAEHSPAHFLEVLDRLEKRISEMETSLHPAKTLPEILPINQPIPNNNLKSSGHIAQSNGTAPLSHVSDQTAEIAVLLSKGHTLLKLDQVEEALACYDEVLSLDARNTEALVKKGTVLERLQKLDEAIACYDQALETDGNMTMAYLYKGGVYNRLERYTEALECYEKALQTQEKSHAA
;
A
#
# COMPACT_ATOMS: atom_id res chain seq x y z
N MET A 1 -26.10 -16.79 -18.49
CA MET A 1 -27.00 -17.29 -17.42
C MET A 1 -27.99 -16.24 -16.88
N THR A 2 -27.83 -14.96 -17.18
CA THR A 2 -28.64 -13.85 -16.63
C THR A 2 -30.03 -13.67 -17.27
N LEU A 3 -30.20 -14.01 -18.56
CA LEU A 3 -31.51 -13.89 -19.25
C LEU A 3 -32.57 -14.87 -18.71
N ARG A 4 -32.14 -16.05 -18.26
CA ARG A 4 -33.03 -17.11 -17.75
C ARG A 4 -33.59 -16.76 -16.37
N ALA A 5 -32.85 -15.98 -15.58
CA ALA A 5 -33.29 -15.49 -14.27
C ALA A 5 -34.32 -14.36 -14.39
N GLY A 6 -34.13 -13.41 -15.31
CA GLY A 6 -35.09 -12.33 -15.56
C GLY A 6 -36.47 -12.83 -16.00
N LEU A 7 -36.51 -13.86 -16.86
CA LEU A 7 -37.76 -14.44 -17.35
C LEU A 7 -38.54 -15.20 -16.26
N GLN A 8 -37.84 -15.77 -15.27
CA GLN A 8 -38.47 -16.44 -14.12
C GLN A 8 -39.12 -15.42 -13.17
N ILE A 9 -38.50 -14.26 -12.99
CA ILE A 9 -39.03 -13.19 -12.12
C ILE A 9 -40.31 -12.58 -12.73
N VAL A 10 -40.34 -12.38 -14.06
CA VAL A 10 -41.54 -11.89 -14.75
C VAL A 10 -42.67 -12.93 -14.68
N ARG A 11 -42.37 -14.21 -14.86
CA ARG A 11 -43.35 -15.30 -14.73
C ARG A 11 -43.91 -15.42 -13.32
N PHE A 12 -43.06 -15.25 -12.30
CA PHE A 12 -43.48 -15.29 -10.90
C PHE A 12 -44.40 -14.12 -10.54
N ARG A 13 -44.10 -12.91 -11.01
CA ARG A 13 -44.96 -11.73 -10.83
C ARG A 13 -46.31 -11.87 -11.53
N LEU A 14 -46.33 -12.47 -12.73
CA LEU A 14 -47.57 -12.76 -13.46
C LEU A 14 -48.44 -13.79 -12.71
N TRP A 15 -47.82 -14.83 -12.15
CA TRP A 15 -48.51 -15.85 -11.36
C TRP A 15 -49.09 -15.30 -10.04
N LEU A 16 -48.36 -14.41 -9.37
CA LEU A 16 -48.85 -13.75 -8.14
C LEU A 16 -50.07 -12.86 -8.43
N GLY A 17 -50.05 -12.10 -9.53
CA GLY A 17 -51.17 -11.27 -9.94
C GLY A 17 -52.42 -12.08 -10.29
N LEU A 18 -52.25 -13.22 -10.97
CA LEU A 18 -53.34 -14.12 -11.35
C LEU A 18 -53.94 -14.86 -10.14
N ALA A 19 -53.10 -15.25 -9.18
CA ALA A 19 -53.54 -15.82 -7.90
C ALA A 19 -54.33 -14.82 -7.05
N PHE A 20 -53.90 -13.55 -7.02
CA PHE A 20 -54.63 -12.50 -6.32
C PHE A 20 -56.00 -12.23 -6.96
N PHE A 21 -56.06 -12.21 -8.30
CA PHE A 21 -57.32 -12.05 -9.02
C PHE A 21 -58.29 -13.22 -8.81
N CYS A 22 -57.79 -14.46 -8.78
CA CYS A 22 -58.60 -15.64 -8.44
C CYS A 22 -59.12 -15.60 -7.00
N CYS A 23 -58.31 -15.15 -6.02
CA CYS A 23 -58.77 -14.99 -4.64
C CYS A 23 -59.86 -13.93 -4.50
N VAL A 24 -59.75 -12.81 -5.21
CA VAL A 24 -60.80 -11.78 -5.20
C VAL A 24 -62.08 -12.27 -5.88
N ALA A 25 -61.96 -13.08 -6.95
CA ALA A 25 -63.10 -13.68 -7.64
C ALA A 25 -63.81 -14.76 -6.79
N THR A 26 -63.08 -15.57 -6.03
CA THR A 26 -63.69 -16.54 -5.12
C THR A 26 -64.29 -15.87 -3.89
N LEU A 27 -63.70 -14.76 -3.42
CA LEU A 27 -64.28 -13.97 -2.34
C LEU A 27 -65.59 -13.28 -2.76
N SER A 28 -65.71 -12.83 -4.02
CA SER A 28 -66.99 -12.28 -4.54
C SER A 28 -68.03 -13.38 -4.81
N ALA A 29 -67.61 -14.61 -5.14
CA ALA A 29 -68.51 -15.76 -5.26
C ALA A 29 -69.05 -16.22 -3.89
N GLN A 30 -68.24 -16.14 -2.83
CA GLN A 30 -68.64 -16.53 -1.47
C GLN A 30 -69.65 -15.55 -0.84
N THR A 31 -69.66 -14.27 -1.27
CA THR A 31 -70.65 -13.28 -0.81
C THR A 31 -72.03 -13.45 -1.44
N ASN A 32 -72.20 -14.36 -2.41
CA ASN A 32 -73.45 -14.51 -3.16
C ASN A 32 -74.27 -15.75 -2.76
N SER A 33 -73.81 -16.56 -1.79
CA SER A 33 -74.45 -17.82 -1.39
C SER A 33 -74.92 -17.90 0.07
N ASN A 34 -74.80 -16.82 0.85
CA ASN A 34 -75.35 -16.73 2.20
C ASN A 34 -76.18 -15.44 2.36
N ASP A 35 -77.41 -15.46 1.86
CA ASP A 35 -78.61 -15.22 2.67
C ASP A 35 -79.84 -15.13 1.77
N GLY A 36 -80.86 -15.92 2.13
CA GLY A 36 -82.21 -15.71 1.63
C GLY A 36 -82.80 -14.44 2.22
N SER A 37 -83.63 -13.77 1.43
CA SER A 37 -84.59 -12.75 1.86
C SER A 37 -84.02 -11.43 2.38
N SER A 38 -83.55 -10.56 1.48
CA SER A 38 -83.95 -9.14 1.53
C SER A 38 -83.82 -8.46 0.15
N ASN A 39 -84.86 -7.70 -0.19
CA ASN A 39 -85.10 -6.98 -1.45
C ASN A 39 -83.97 -5.96 -1.75
N PRO A 40 -83.30 -5.96 -2.93
CA PRO A 40 -82.05 -5.21 -3.15
C PRO A 40 -82.28 -3.76 -3.58
N ARG A 41 -83.27 -3.07 -3.00
CA ARG A 41 -83.69 -1.75 -3.52
C ARG A 41 -83.53 -0.55 -2.61
N ASN A 42 -83.17 -0.67 -1.33
CA ASN A 42 -83.08 0.50 -0.45
C ASN A 42 -82.04 0.35 0.67
N ASN A 43 -80.76 0.11 0.37
CA ASN A 43 -79.69 0.33 1.35
C ASN A 43 -78.75 1.46 0.87
N PRO A 44 -78.94 2.72 1.34
CA PRO A 44 -78.12 3.85 0.93
C PRO A 44 -76.65 3.72 1.36
N ASP A 45 -76.36 2.87 2.34
CA ASP A 45 -75.02 2.72 2.92
C ASP A 45 -74.07 1.88 2.04
N ALA A 46 -74.61 0.96 1.23
CA ALA A 46 -73.80 0.12 0.34
C ALA A 46 -73.26 0.88 -0.89
N ALA A 47 -74.05 1.83 -1.42
CA ALA A 47 -73.62 2.70 -2.51
C ALA A 47 -72.56 3.72 -2.03
N ALA A 48 -72.75 4.29 -0.84
CA ALA A 48 -71.76 5.18 -0.22
C ALA A 48 -70.42 4.46 0.04
N TYR A 49 -70.45 3.24 0.55
CA TYR A 49 -69.25 2.42 0.78
C TYR A 49 -68.48 2.10 -0.52
N SER A 50 -69.18 1.84 -1.61
CA SER A 50 -68.54 1.60 -2.93
C SER A 50 -67.92 2.87 -3.54
N GLN A 51 -68.48 4.05 -3.24
CA GLN A 51 -67.98 5.33 -3.72
C GLN A 51 -66.74 5.80 -2.94
N ASP A 52 -66.74 5.59 -1.62
CA ASP A 52 -65.59 5.92 -0.75
C ASP A 52 -64.39 5.01 -1.02
N THR A 53 -64.63 3.73 -1.28
CA THR A 53 -63.57 2.79 -1.69
C THR A 53 -62.96 3.16 -3.04
N LEU A 54 -63.78 3.51 -4.05
CA LEU A 54 -63.28 3.99 -5.34
C LEU A 54 -62.49 5.30 -5.22
N ARG A 55 -62.96 6.24 -4.37
CA ARG A 55 -62.26 7.50 -4.11
C ARG A 55 -60.90 7.28 -3.44
N SER A 56 -60.84 6.37 -2.47
CA SER A 56 -59.58 5.99 -1.82
C SER A 56 -58.59 5.33 -2.79
N TYR A 57 -59.09 4.49 -3.72
CA TYR A 57 -58.26 3.85 -4.74
C TYR A 57 -57.66 4.86 -5.72
N LEU A 58 -58.47 5.80 -6.23
CA LEU A 58 -58.00 6.87 -7.11
C LEU A 58 -56.99 7.79 -6.41
N GLN A 59 -57.21 8.07 -5.12
CA GLN A 59 -56.27 8.85 -4.32
C GLN A 59 -54.94 8.14 -4.14
N ILE A 60 -54.94 6.82 -3.86
CA ILE A 60 -53.70 6.03 -3.76
C ILE A 60 -52.99 5.98 -5.12
N GLN A 61 -53.71 5.87 -6.23
CA GLN A 61 -53.13 5.86 -7.57
C GLN A 61 -52.45 7.19 -7.91
N ASP A 62 -53.06 8.32 -7.56
CA ASP A 62 -52.47 9.65 -7.74
C ASP A 62 -51.26 9.87 -6.83
N GLN A 63 -51.32 9.41 -5.57
CA GLN A 63 -50.17 9.43 -4.66
C GLN A 63 -49.01 8.61 -5.22
N LEU A 64 -49.27 7.40 -5.72
CA LEU A 64 -48.25 6.54 -6.31
C LEU A 64 -47.60 7.20 -7.53
N HIS A 65 -48.42 7.79 -8.41
CA HIS A 65 -47.91 8.50 -9.59
C HIS A 65 -47.03 9.70 -9.23
N ASN A 66 -47.45 10.48 -8.23
CA ASN A 66 -46.67 11.62 -7.74
C ASN A 66 -45.36 11.17 -7.07
N THR A 67 -45.36 10.03 -6.36
CA THR A 67 -44.13 9.48 -5.79
C THR A 67 -43.16 8.95 -6.85
N ASP A 68 -43.67 8.29 -7.89
CA ASP A 68 -42.83 7.80 -9.00
C ASP A 68 -42.17 8.96 -9.75
N LEU A 69 -42.93 10.04 -9.99
CA LEU A 69 -42.41 11.24 -10.61
C LEU A 69 -41.32 11.92 -9.75
N ALA A 70 -41.50 11.94 -8.42
CA ALA A 70 -40.50 12.49 -7.51
C ALA A 70 -39.23 11.63 -7.46
N ILE A 71 -39.36 10.30 -7.50
CA ILE A 71 -38.22 9.37 -7.56
C ILE A 71 -37.44 9.58 -8.86
N GLU A 72 -38.13 9.66 -9.99
CA GLU A 72 -37.48 9.84 -11.29
C GLU A 72 -36.76 11.19 -11.37
N LYS A 73 -37.36 12.26 -10.82
CA LYS A 73 -36.73 13.57 -10.71
C LYS A 73 -35.47 13.53 -9.83
N ASN A 74 -35.56 12.95 -8.64
CA ASN A 74 -34.41 12.81 -7.75
C ASN A 74 -33.29 11.98 -8.39
N ARG A 75 -33.65 10.93 -9.12
CA ARG A 75 -32.70 10.11 -9.87
C ARG A 75 -31.97 10.93 -10.93
N GLN A 76 -32.69 11.74 -11.72
CA GLN A 76 -32.09 12.62 -12.71
C GLN A 76 -31.15 13.66 -12.09
N GLU A 77 -31.52 14.23 -10.94
CA GLU A 77 -30.67 15.18 -10.22
C GLU A 77 -29.38 14.52 -9.72
N VAL A 78 -29.47 13.28 -9.22
CA VAL A 78 -28.30 12.49 -8.80
C VAL A 78 -27.42 12.13 -10.00
N GLU A 79 -28.00 11.67 -11.11
CA GLU A 79 -27.25 11.35 -12.34
C GLU A 79 -26.56 12.61 -12.92
N ALA A 80 -27.24 13.77 -12.91
CA ALA A 80 -26.67 15.04 -13.34
C ALA A 80 -25.57 15.57 -12.39
N ALA A 81 -25.66 15.29 -11.09
CA ALA A 81 -24.61 15.60 -10.14
C ALA A 81 -23.40 14.67 -10.31
N ALA A 82 -23.64 13.38 -10.55
CA ALA A 82 -22.59 12.41 -10.82
C ALA A 82 -21.82 12.73 -12.11
N ALA A 83 -22.53 13.12 -13.19
CA ALA A 83 -21.91 13.55 -14.43
C ALA A 83 -21.00 14.78 -14.25
N ARG A 84 -21.48 15.81 -13.53
CA ARG A 84 -20.69 17.00 -13.20
C ARG A 84 -19.44 16.68 -12.39
N ASN A 85 -19.55 15.77 -11.44
CA ASN A 85 -18.41 15.33 -10.64
C ASN A 85 -17.40 14.52 -11.47
N ALA A 86 -17.86 13.69 -12.41
CA ALA A 86 -16.99 12.94 -13.31
C ALA A 86 -16.21 13.88 -14.24
N GLU A 87 -16.87 14.87 -14.86
CA GLU A 87 -16.20 15.88 -15.69
C GLU A 87 -15.16 16.68 -14.90
N ALA A 88 -15.49 17.08 -13.66
CA ALA A 88 -14.54 17.77 -12.79
C ALA A 88 -13.32 16.92 -12.43
N LEU A 89 -13.51 15.61 -12.26
CA LEU A 89 -12.42 14.67 -12.01
C LEU A 89 -11.51 14.53 -13.22
N GLU A 90 -12.08 14.40 -14.43
CA GLU A 90 -11.31 14.29 -15.68
C GLU A 90 -10.44 15.53 -15.92
N VAL A 91 -10.95 16.73 -15.66
CA VAL A 91 -10.18 17.98 -15.78
C VAL A 91 -9.00 17.99 -14.80
N ARG A 92 -9.22 17.57 -13.55
CA ARG A 92 -8.15 17.49 -12.54
C ARG A 92 -7.10 16.43 -12.91
N LEU A 93 -7.53 15.28 -13.43
CA LEU A 93 -6.63 14.23 -13.88
C LEU A 93 -5.76 14.70 -15.05
N LYS A 94 -6.33 15.39 -16.04
CA LYS A 94 -5.56 16.00 -17.15
C LYS A 94 -4.57 17.04 -16.65
N LEU A 95 -4.95 17.86 -15.68
CA LEU A 95 -4.04 18.85 -15.08
C LEU A 95 -2.88 18.18 -14.34
N LEU A 96 -3.16 17.13 -13.56
CA LEU A 96 -2.14 16.35 -12.87
C LEU A 96 -1.19 15.65 -13.85
N GLU A 97 -1.75 15.00 -14.88
CA GLU A 97 -0.96 14.32 -15.90
C GLU A 97 -0.02 15.28 -16.63
N THR A 98 -0.55 16.44 -17.04
CA THR A 98 0.27 17.46 -17.72
C THR A 98 1.37 18.00 -16.80
N THR A 99 1.07 18.23 -15.52
CA THR A 99 2.03 18.70 -14.52
C THR A 99 3.12 17.67 -14.25
N MET A 100 2.76 16.39 -14.08
CA MET A 100 3.75 15.33 -13.90
C MET A 100 4.60 15.12 -15.15
N ASN A 101 4.00 15.22 -16.33
CA ASN A 101 4.73 15.08 -17.59
C ASN A 101 5.67 16.26 -17.87
N SER A 102 5.37 17.48 -17.39
CA SER A 102 6.36 18.57 -17.39
C SER A 102 7.47 18.29 -16.39
N GLN A 103 7.13 17.92 -15.15
CA GLN A 103 8.10 17.66 -14.10
C GLN A 103 9.10 16.56 -14.50
N ARG A 104 8.59 15.41 -14.99
CA ARG A 104 9.43 14.31 -15.47
C ARG A 104 10.36 14.74 -16.62
N ARG A 105 9.89 15.63 -17.51
CA ARG A 105 10.73 16.13 -18.61
C ARG A 105 11.82 17.06 -18.13
N ASP A 106 11.55 17.87 -17.11
CA ASP A 106 12.55 18.79 -16.57
C ASP A 106 13.59 18.05 -15.70
N GLU A 107 13.16 17.08 -14.88
CA GLU A 107 14.07 16.15 -14.18
C GLU A 107 14.96 15.37 -15.16
N LEU A 108 14.40 14.89 -16.27
CA LEU A 108 15.19 14.17 -17.29
C LEU A 108 16.24 15.08 -17.95
N LYS A 109 15.93 16.36 -18.19
CA LYS A 109 16.91 17.31 -18.73
C LYS A 109 18.01 17.61 -17.73
N GLU A 110 17.68 17.75 -16.45
CA GLU A 110 18.66 17.97 -15.38
C GLU A 110 19.58 16.75 -15.23
N MET A 111 19.01 15.54 -15.26
CA MET A 111 19.75 14.28 -15.29
C MET A 111 20.67 14.17 -16.51
N GLN A 112 20.17 14.50 -17.71
CA GLN A 112 20.99 14.48 -18.93
C GLN A 112 22.12 15.50 -18.88
N HIS A 113 21.87 16.70 -18.35
CA HIS A 113 22.90 17.72 -18.19
C HIS A 113 23.98 17.26 -17.21
N SER A 114 23.59 16.69 -16.07
CA SER A 114 24.51 16.12 -15.08
C SER A 114 25.34 14.98 -15.66
N ASN A 115 24.70 14.03 -16.35
CA ASN A 115 25.40 12.91 -17.01
C ASN A 115 26.39 13.39 -18.07
N HIS A 116 26.03 14.40 -18.87
CA HIS A 116 26.93 14.95 -19.88
C HIS A 116 28.14 15.65 -19.25
N VAL A 117 27.95 16.37 -18.13
CA VAL A 117 29.05 17.00 -17.38
C VAL A 117 29.98 15.93 -16.79
N VAL A 118 29.45 14.87 -16.20
CA VAL A 118 30.24 13.74 -15.67
C VAL A 118 31.05 13.07 -16.78
N LEU A 119 30.45 12.87 -17.95
CA LEU A 119 31.10 12.22 -19.09
C LEU A 119 32.24 13.08 -19.68
N ILE A 120 32.04 14.41 -19.75
CA ILE A 120 33.12 15.34 -20.10
C ILE A 120 34.25 15.25 -19.07
N ALA A 121 33.95 15.32 -17.78
CA ALA A 121 34.95 15.27 -16.72
C ALA A 121 35.77 13.97 -16.79
N ALA A 122 35.11 12.81 -16.88
CA ALA A 122 35.78 11.52 -17.05
C ALA A 122 36.68 11.49 -18.29
N GLY A 123 36.23 12.03 -19.42
CA GLY A 123 37.03 12.17 -20.64
C GLY A 123 38.31 12.98 -20.42
N THR A 124 38.23 14.11 -19.70
CA THR A 124 39.42 14.93 -19.41
C THR A 124 40.44 14.19 -18.55
N PHE A 125 40.01 13.41 -17.57
CA PHE A 125 40.91 12.59 -16.75
C PHE A 125 41.63 11.52 -17.58
N ILE A 126 40.92 10.86 -18.50
CA ILE A 126 41.51 9.87 -19.40
C ILE A 126 42.59 10.50 -20.28
N VAL A 127 42.31 11.68 -20.86
CA VAL A 127 43.29 12.41 -21.70
C VAL A 127 44.53 12.80 -20.89
N ILE A 128 44.35 13.34 -19.67
CA ILE A 128 45.46 13.70 -18.80
C ILE A 128 46.30 12.47 -18.43
N ALA A 129 45.66 11.37 -18.05
CA ALA A 129 46.34 10.12 -17.73
C ALA A 129 47.14 9.58 -18.92
N PHE A 130 46.58 9.66 -20.12
CA PHE A 130 47.27 9.25 -21.35
C PHE A 130 48.51 10.11 -21.64
N VAL A 131 48.41 11.43 -21.46
CA VAL A 131 49.55 12.34 -21.61
C VAL A 131 50.66 12.03 -20.60
N VAL A 132 50.29 11.77 -19.34
CA VAL A 132 51.25 11.39 -18.28
C VAL A 132 51.95 10.07 -18.63
N LEU A 133 51.22 9.08 -19.14
CA LEU A 133 51.79 7.80 -19.58
C LEU A 133 52.79 8.00 -20.72
N LEU A 134 52.44 8.77 -21.75
CA LEU A 134 53.35 9.08 -22.86
C LEU A 134 54.60 9.82 -22.38
N PHE A 135 54.44 10.78 -21.48
CA PHE A 135 55.58 11.51 -20.91
C PHE A 135 56.49 10.61 -20.09
N SER A 136 55.93 9.68 -19.30
CA SER A 136 56.71 8.71 -18.54
C SER A 136 57.50 7.77 -19.44
N ALA A 137 56.90 7.29 -20.54
CA ALA A 137 57.58 6.44 -21.52
C ALA A 137 58.70 7.21 -22.23
N PHE A 138 58.49 8.49 -22.53
CA PHE A 138 59.51 9.36 -23.11
C PHE A 138 60.70 9.57 -22.17
N LEU A 139 60.45 9.79 -20.87
CA LEU A 139 61.51 9.90 -19.86
C LEU A 139 62.32 8.61 -19.75
N GLN A 140 61.65 7.46 -19.71
CA GLN A 140 62.31 6.16 -19.68
C GLN A 140 63.17 5.93 -20.94
N TRP A 141 62.62 6.21 -22.12
CA TRP A 141 63.37 6.11 -23.38
C TRP A 141 64.59 7.04 -23.39
N SER A 142 64.42 8.29 -22.98
CA SER A 142 65.52 9.27 -22.89
C SER A 142 66.63 8.81 -21.94
N ALA A 143 66.27 8.25 -20.78
CA ALA A 143 67.21 7.73 -19.80
C ALA A 143 68.01 6.54 -20.34
N VAL A 144 67.35 5.59 -21.01
CA VAL A 144 68.01 4.43 -21.64
C VAL A 144 68.98 4.90 -22.73
N ASN A 145 68.59 5.87 -23.55
CA ASN A 145 69.45 6.37 -24.63
C ASN A 145 70.69 7.07 -24.08
N ARG A 146 70.57 7.79 -22.96
CA ARG A 146 71.71 8.38 -22.24
C ARG A 146 72.65 7.32 -21.66
N LEU A 147 72.11 6.25 -21.07
CA LEU A 147 72.90 5.14 -20.54
C LEU A 147 73.61 4.36 -21.64
N ALA A 148 72.97 4.13 -22.79
CA ALA A 148 73.59 3.49 -23.94
C ALA A 148 74.82 4.29 -24.42
N ALA A 149 74.72 5.61 -24.49
CA ALA A 149 75.83 6.49 -24.85
C ALA A 149 76.96 6.50 -23.79
N ALA A 150 76.63 6.32 -22.51
CA ALA A 150 77.63 6.20 -21.44
C ALA A 150 78.28 4.81 -21.37
N THR A 151 77.61 3.77 -21.83
CA THR A 151 78.13 2.40 -21.77
C THR A 151 79.16 2.15 -22.88
N THR A 152 78.99 2.74 -24.07
CA THR A 152 79.97 2.61 -25.16
C THR A 152 81.34 3.21 -24.81
N SER A 153 81.40 4.27 -24.00
CA SER A 153 82.67 4.81 -23.50
C SER A 153 83.33 3.92 -22.43
N ILE A 154 82.55 3.17 -21.65
CA ILE A 154 83.04 2.23 -20.64
C ILE A 154 83.47 0.90 -21.28
N THR A 155 82.83 0.42 -22.35
CA THR A 155 83.24 -0.82 -23.02
C THR A 155 84.61 -0.70 -23.68
N SER A 156 84.99 0.49 -24.17
CA SER A 156 86.37 0.76 -24.65
C SER A 156 87.42 0.74 -23.54
N THR A 157 87.04 0.99 -22.27
CA THR A 157 87.96 0.90 -21.13
C THR A 157 87.97 -0.49 -20.46
N ARG A 158 86.89 -1.27 -20.61
CA ARG A 158 86.78 -2.64 -20.07
C ARG A 158 87.39 -3.72 -20.96
N ALA A 159 87.62 -3.45 -22.25
CA ALA A 159 88.31 -4.39 -23.15
C ALA A 159 89.78 -4.67 -22.78
N LEU A 160 90.33 -3.99 -21.76
CA LEU A 160 91.68 -4.20 -21.23
C LEU A 160 91.72 -4.95 -19.88
N ALA A 161 90.59 -5.38 -19.31
CA ALA A 161 90.55 -6.11 -18.05
C ALA A 161 89.85 -7.47 -18.22
N GLY A 162 90.64 -8.51 -18.49
CA GLY A 162 90.18 -9.90 -18.59
C GLY A 162 89.86 -10.52 -17.24
N GLY A 163 89.00 -11.56 -17.25
CA GLY A 163 88.84 -12.50 -16.14
C GLY A 163 87.43 -13.06 -15.92
N GLN A 164 87.17 -14.24 -16.52
CA GLN A 164 86.34 -15.41 -16.14
C GLN A 164 85.00 -15.30 -15.33
N PRO A 165 84.04 -16.25 -15.57
CA PRO A 165 82.66 -16.18 -15.08
C PRO A 165 82.39 -17.04 -13.82
N ASN A 166 81.33 -16.72 -13.07
CA ASN A 166 80.63 -17.66 -12.16
C ASN A 166 79.14 -17.28 -12.05
N PRO A 167 78.21 -18.25 -12.10
CA PRO A 167 76.77 -18.01 -11.94
C PRO A 167 76.33 -18.24 -10.49
N MET A 168 75.45 -17.40 -9.97
CA MET A 168 74.64 -17.75 -8.79
C MET A 168 73.20 -17.25 -8.98
N LEU A 169 72.33 -18.20 -9.34
CA LEU A 169 70.88 -18.09 -9.34
C LEU A 169 70.39 -18.60 -7.98
N GLY A 170 69.95 -17.68 -7.12
CA GLY A 170 69.34 -17.96 -5.83
C GLY A 170 67.85 -17.63 -5.88
N MET A 171 67.04 -18.68 -5.77
CA MET A 171 65.58 -18.70 -5.71
C MET A 171 65.05 -17.88 -4.53
N GLY A 172 63.96 -17.14 -4.76
CA GLY A 172 63.17 -16.46 -3.73
C GLY A 172 61.69 -16.59 -4.07
N GLU A 173 61.14 -17.78 -3.84
CA GLU A 173 59.72 -18.10 -3.90
C GLU A 173 59.06 -17.53 -2.64
N VAL A 174 58.12 -16.58 -2.79
CA VAL A 174 57.32 -16.05 -1.68
C VAL A 174 55.92 -16.66 -1.77
N GLN A 175 55.66 -17.61 -0.88
CA GLN A 175 54.33 -18.13 -0.58
C GLN A 175 53.51 -17.10 0.22
N ILE A 176 52.37 -16.76 -0.36
CA ILE A 176 51.03 -16.57 0.23
C ILE A 176 50.98 -16.40 1.76
N LEU A 177 50.53 -15.21 2.20
CA LEU A 177 49.84 -15.04 3.48
C LEU A 177 48.36 -14.75 3.20
N SER A 178 47.51 -15.65 3.70
CA SER A 178 46.06 -15.57 3.67
C SER A 178 45.53 -14.58 4.71
N ASN A 179 44.76 -13.59 4.26
CA ASN A 179 43.67 -12.94 5.01
C ASN A 179 42.46 -13.03 4.06
N GLY A 180 41.33 -13.65 4.34
CA GLY A 180 40.66 -13.86 5.62
C GLY A 180 39.60 -12.79 5.87
N SER A 181 38.59 -12.64 4.98
CA SER A 181 37.18 -12.38 5.34
C SER A 181 36.28 -12.04 4.14
N ALA A 182 35.09 -12.63 4.17
CA ALA A 182 33.84 -12.27 3.47
C ALA A 182 33.69 -12.65 1.98
N GLU A 183 33.70 -13.94 1.68
CA GLU A 183 32.98 -14.50 0.52
C GLU A 183 31.52 -14.79 0.91
N HIS A 184 30.63 -13.80 0.80
CA HIS A 184 29.23 -14.11 0.48
C HIS A 184 29.11 -13.97 -1.03
N SER A 185 29.05 -15.11 -1.72
CA SER A 185 29.00 -15.15 -3.18
C SER A 185 27.77 -14.37 -3.68
N PRO A 186 27.90 -13.51 -4.71
CA PRO A 186 26.76 -12.79 -5.30
C PRO A 186 25.65 -13.75 -5.78
N ALA A 187 25.98 -15.02 -6.05
CA ALA A 187 25.00 -16.05 -6.38
C ALA A 187 24.03 -16.35 -5.22
N HIS A 188 24.51 -16.35 -3.97
CA HIS A 188 23.67 -16.60 -2.80
C HIS A 188 22.69 -15.44 -2.56
N PHE A 189 23.15 -14.19 -2.76
CA PHE A 189 22.29 -13.02 -2.69
C PHE A 189 21.18 -13.06 -3.74
N LEU A 190 21.51 -13.43 -4.98
CA LEU A 190 20.52 -13.58 -6.05
C LEU A 190 19.53 -14.73 -5.77
N GLU A 191 19.98 -15.83 -5.16
CA GLU A 191 19.11 -16.94 -4.76
C GLU A 191 18.11 -16.53 -3.67
N VAL A 192 18.57 -15.79 -2.65
CA VAL A 192 17.71 -15.27 -1.58
C VAL A 192 16.71 -14.25 -2.14
N LEU A 193 17.13 -13.37 -3.05
CA LEU A 193 16.26 -12.42 -3.72
C LEU A 193 15.20 -13.11 -4.58
N ASP A 194 15.57 -14.11 -5.39
CA ASP A 194 14.63 -14.87 -6.22
C ASP A 194 13.59 -15.60 -5.36
N ARG A 195 14.04 -16.20 -4.25
CA ARG A 195 13.15 -16.85 -3.29
C ARG A 195 12.19 -15.85 -2.62
N LEU A 196 12.66 -14.65 -2.31
CA LEU A 196 11.84 -13.55 -1.78
C LEU A 196 10.83 -13.04 -2.80
N GLU A 197 11.24 -12.75 -4.02
CA GLU A 197 10.39 -12.22 -5.09
C GLU A 197 9.27 -13.20 -5.45
N LYS A 198 9.61 -14.49 -5.54
CA LYS A 198 8.63 -15.56 -5.71
C LYS A 198 7.60 -15.59 -4.58
N ARG A 199 8.02 -15.35 -3.33
CA ARG A 199 7.14 -15.39 -2.15
C ARG A 199 6.32 -14.12 -1.96
N ILE A 200 6.85 -12.95 -2.30
CA ILE A 200 6.08 -11.70 -2.39
C ILE A 200 4.95 -11.89 -3.41
N SER A 201 5.26 -12.48 -4.57
CA SER A 201 4.26 -12.80 -5.59
C SER A 201 3.19 -13.78 -5.06
N GLU A 202 3.57 -14.79 -4.28
CA GLU A 202 2.62 -15.71 -3.64
C GLU A 202 1.75 -15.00 -2.58
N MET A 203 2.32 -14.10 -1.78
CA MET A 203 1.56 -13.28 -0.82
C MET A 203 0.59 -12.32 -1.51
N GLU A 204 1.01 -11.63 -2.56
CA GLU A 204 0.15 -10.73 -3.34
C GLU A 204 -1.00 -11.50 -4.01
N THR A 205 -0.72 -12.72 -4.48
CA THR A 205 -1.75 -13.63 -5.03
C THR A 205 -2.73 -14.09 -3.93
N SER A 206 -2.24 -14.31 -2.70
CA SER A 206 -3.08 -14.66 -1.55
C SER A 206 -3.87 -13.48 -0.95
N LEU A 207 -3.48 -12.24 -1.26
CA LEU A 207 -4.17 -11.01 -0.81
C LEU A 207 -5.36 -10.64 -1.72
N HIS A 208 -5.67 -11.46 -2.74
CA HIS A 208 -6.87 -11.37 -3.56
C HIS A 208 -7.81 -12.57 -3.36
N PRO A 209 -8.40 -12.68 -2.17
CA PRO A 209 -9.84 -12.61 -2.09
C PRO A 209 -10.18 -11.32 -1.38
N ALA A 210 -10.87 -10.43 -2.09
CA ALA A 210 -11.59 -9.34 -1.46
C ALA A 210 -12.48 -9.93 -0.36
N LYS A 211 -12.01 -9.86 0.89
CA LYS A 211 -12.87 -9.98 2.06
C LYS A 211 -13.81 -8.80 1.95
N THR A 212 -15.00 -9.11 1.45
CA THR A 212 -16.18 -8.26 1.46
C THR A 212 -16.19 -7.49 2.77
N LEU A 213 -16.08 -6.15 2.66
CA LEU A 213 -16.45 -5.26 3.76
C LEU A 213 -17.87 -5.66 4.21
N PRO A 214 -18.15 -5.76 5.51
CA PRO A 214 -19.52 -5.83 5.97
C PRO A 214 -20.26 -4.58 5.50
N GLU A 215 -21.32 -4.87 4.76
CA GLU A 215 -22.37 -3.99 4.29
C GLU A 215 -22.77 -2.99 5.39
N ILE A 216 -22.63 -1.70 5.10
CA ILE A 216 -23.12 -0.62 5.95
C ILE A 216 -24.64 -0.79 6.05
N LEU A 217 -25.11 -1.19 7.24
CA LEU A 217 -26.52 -1.17 7.62
C LEU A 217 -27.09 0.24 7.41
N PRO A 218 -28.26 0.40 6.76
CA PRO A 218 -28.87 1.71 6.55
C PRO A 218 -29.32 2.31 7.89
N ILE A 219 -28.73 3.46 8.24
CA ILE A 219 -29.16 4.33 9.34
C ILE A 219 -30.48 4.97 8.92
N ASN A 220 -31.60 4.34 9.28
CA ASN A 220 -32.88 5.03 9.35
C ASN A 220 -33.71 4.47 10.50
N GLN A 221 -33.39 4.90 11.72
CA GLN A 221 -34.33 4.90 12.84
C GLN A 221 -34.20 6.23 13.60
N PRO A 222 -35.33 6.88 13.95
CA PRO A 222 -35.31 8.18 14.60
C PRO A 222 -34.77 8.06 16.03
N ILE A 223 -33.82 8.92 16.37
CA ILE A 223 -33.24 9.07 17.71
C ILE A 223 -34.38 9.44 18.68
N PRO A 224 -34.65 8.67 19.76
CA PRO A 224 -35.55 9.13 20.79
C PRO A 224 -34.83 10.17 21.67
N ASN A 225 -35.43 11.36 21.76
CA ASN A 225 -35.02 12.43 22.67
C ASN A 225 -35.01 11.94 24.12
N ASN A 226 -33.82 11.83 24.72
CA ASN A 226 -33.71 11.66 26.17
C ASN A 226 -33.79 13.02 26.86
N ASN A 227 -34.95 13.25 27.49
CA ASN A 227 -35.17 14.30 28.47
C ASN A 227 -34.22 14.14 29.66
N LEU A 228 -33.50 15.22 29.96
CA LEU A 228 -32.92 15.50 31.27
C LEU A 228 -34.02 15.37 32.34
N LYS A 229 -33.88 14.40 33.25
CA LYS A 229 -34.45 14.49 34.59
C LYS A 229 -33.47 13.94 35.62
N SER A 230 -32.96 14.88 36.41
CA SER A 230 -32.48 14.74 37.77
C SER A 230 -33.21 13.64 38.55
N SER A 231 -32.48 12.69 39.12
CA SER A 231 -32.67 12.30 40.52
C SER A 231 -31.45 11.52 41.00
N GLY A 232 -30.84 12.00 42.09
CA GLY A 232 -29.75 11.31 42.76
C GLY A 232 -30.22 10.07 43.50
N HIS A 233 -29.31 9.13 43.71
CA HIS A 233 -29.21 8.37 44.95
C HIS A 233 -27.79 7.81 45.10
N ILE A 234 -27.25 8.02 46.29
CA ILE A 234 -25.95 7.56 46.79
C ILE A 234 -26.05 6.08 47.13
N ALA A 235 -25.10 5.27 46.66
CA ALA A 235 -24.63 4.08 47.37
C ALA A 235 -23.23 3.69 46.86
N GLN A 236 -22.22 3.90 47.71
CA GLN A 236 -20.87 3.35 47.56
C GLN A 236 -20.88 1.87 47.95
N SER A 237 -20.22 1.00 47.18
CA SER A 237 -19.43 -0.11 47.75
C SER A 237 -18.39 -0.64 46.74
N ASN A 238 -17.15 -0.24 47.00
CA ASN A 238 -15.89 -0.99 46.88
C ASN A 238 -15.62 -1.89 45.66
N GLY A 239 -14.60 -1.49 44.89
CA GLY A 239 -13.46 -2.38 44.63
C GLY A 239 -13.39 -3.10 43.29
N THR A 240 -13.29 -2.36 42.18
CA THR A 240 -12.66 -2.86 40.93
C THR A 240 -12.00 -1.70 40.19
N ALA A 241 -10.72 -1.86 39.85
CA ALA A 241 -9.96 -0.95 38.98
C ALA A 241 -10.66 -0.76 37.61
N PRO A 242 -10.49 0.40 36.94
CA PRO A 242 -11.42 0.82 35.89
C PRO A 242 -11.12 0.14 34.55
N LEU A 243 -11.97 -0.82 34.17
CA LEU A 243 -12.04 -1.43 32.83
C LEU A 243 -12.61 -0.47 31.76
N SER A 244 -12.85 0.80 32.08
CA SER A 244 -13.40 1.80 31.16
C SER A 244 -12.34 2.68 30.47
N HIS A 245 -11.16 2.84 31.06
CA HIS A 245 -10.09 3.68 30.47
C HIS A 245 -9.30 2.94 29.38
N VAL A 246 -9.13 1.62 29.51
CA VAL A 246 -8.37 0.81 28.55
C VAL A 246 -9.09 0.72 27.21
N SER A 247 -10.42 0.56 27.20
CA SER A 247 -11.20 0.52 25.95
C SER A 247 -11.13 1.83 25.18
N ASP A 248 -11.10 2.96 25.88
CA ASP A 248 -11.06 4.29 25.28
C ASP A 248 -9.66 4.58 24.69
N GLN A 249 -8.59 4.21 25.42
CA GLN A 249 -7.22 4.32 24.93
C GLN A 249 -6.94 3.40 23.73
N THR A 250 -7.48 2.18 23.71
CA THR A 250 -7.33 1.29 22.55
C THR A 250 -8.06 1.81 21.31
N ALA A 251 -9.20 2.48 21.49
CA ALA A 251 -9.92 3.11 20.40
C ALA A 251 -9.16 4.35 19.88
N GLU A 252 -8.60 5.15 20.79
CA GLU A 252 -7.76 6.30 20.46
C GLU A 252 -6.51 5.90 19.66
N ILE A 253 -5.81 4.85 20.09
CA ILE A 253 -4.65 4.28 19.36
C ILE A 253 -5.06 3.85 17.94
N ALA A 254 -6.16 3.13 17.79
CA ALA A 254 -6.63 2.67 16.48
C ALA A 254 -7.01 3.84 15.53
N VAL A 255 -7.62 4.89 16.08
CA VAL A 255 -7.97 6.11 15.32
C VAL A 255 -6.70 6.86 14.90
N LEU A 256 -5.72 7.00 15.79
CA LEU A 256 -4.45 7.67 15.48
C LEU A 256 -3.63 6.90 14.44
N LEU A 257 -3.56 5.56 14.53
CA LEU A 257 -2.92 4.71 13.51
C LEU A 257 -3.60 4.88 12.14
N SER A 258 -4.92 4.86 12.12
CA SER A 258 -5.70 5.06 10.88
C SER A 258 -5.48 6.45 10.30
N LYS A 259 -5.47 7.48 11.14
CA LYS A 259 -5.19 8.87 10.76
C LYS A 259 -3.78 9.01 10.19
N GLY A 260 -2.76 8.51 10.87
CA GLY A 260 -1.37 8.51 10.38
C GLY A 260 -1.23 7.82 9.02
N HIS A 261 -1.95 6.70 8.83
CA HIS A 261 -1.96 6.01 7.54
C HIS A 261 -2.61 6.84 6.42
N THR A 262 -3.73 7.53 6.72
CA THR A 262 -4.37 8.42 5.73
C THR A 262 -3.49 9.61 5.38
N LEU A 263 -2.81 10.20 6.36
CA LEU A 263 -1.89 11.32 6.14
C LEU A 263 -0.68 10.92 5.27
N LEU A 264 -0.11 9.73 5.50
CA LEU A 264 0.92 9.18 4.61
C LEU A 264 0.46 9.05 3.15
N LYS A 265 -0.80 8.63 2.93
CA LYS A 265 -1.37 8.54 1.58
C LYS A 265 -1.60 9.90 0.93
N LEU A 266 -1.80 10.93 1.74
CA LEU A 266 -1.92 12.32 1.30
C LEU A 266 -0.56 13.03 1.18
N ASP A 267 0.54 12.30 1.35
CA ASP A 267 1.92 12.81 1.35
C ASP A 267 2.23 13.84 2.44
N GLN A 268 1.41 13.84 3.49
CA GLN A 268 1.58 14.61 4.72
C GLN A 268 2.46 13.83 5.69
N VAL A 269 3.76 13.75 5.37
CA VAL A 269 4.72 12.84 6.01
C VAL A 269 5.02 13.25 7.46
N GLU A 270 5.18 14.54 7.72
CA GLU A 270 5.47 15.09 9.05
C GLU A 270 4.27 14.95 10.01
N GLU A 271 3.04 15.22 9.54
CA GLU A 271 1.85 15.04 10.38
C GLU A 271 1.56 13.55 10.64
N ALA A 272 1.88 12.68 9.69
CA ALA A 272 1.81 11.23 9.92
C ALA A 272 2.82 10.77 10.98
N LEU A 273 4.05 11.29 10.94
CA LEU A 273 5.07 11.01 11.96
C LEU A 273 4.56 11.37 13.35
N ALA A 274 3.98 12.57 13.51
CA ALA A 274 3.42 13.03 14.76
C ALA A 274 2.30 12.11 15.29
N CYS A 275 1.43 11.59 14.40
CA CYS A 275 0.39 10.64 14.80
C CYS A 275 0.98 9.33 15.35
N TYR A 276 2.05 8.80 14.74
CA TYR A 276 2.68 7.59 15.25
C TYR A 276 3.48 7.84 16.54
N ASP A 277 4.09 9.01 16.70
CA ASP A 277 4.72 9.42 17.96
C ASP A 277 3.70 9.53 19.10
N GLU A 278 2.51 10.04 18.81
CA GLU A 278 1.40 10.09 19.77
C GLU A 278 0.94 8.68 20.17
N VAL A 279 0.80 7.76 19.21
CA VAL A 279 0.51 6.34 19.52
C VAL A 279 1.59 5.73 20.42
N LEU A 280 2.87 5.98 20.13
CA LEU A 280 3.98 5.46 20.93
C LEU A 280 4.08 6.12 22.32
N SER A 281 3.52 7.32 22.50
CA SER A 281 3.41 7.95 23.81
C SER A 281 2.33 7.29 24.69
N LEU A 282 1.27 6.76 24.06
CA LEU A 282 0.20 6.02 24.72
C LEU A 282 0.58 4.55 24.96
N ASP A 283 1.22 3.93 23.96
CA ASP A 283 1.72 2.56 24.00
C ASP A 283 3.10 2.46 23.33
N ALA A 284 4.14 2.55 24.16
CA ALA A 284 5.53 2.50 23.71
C ALA A 284 5.94 1.14 23.09
N ARG A 285 5.13 0.09 23.26
CA ARG A 285 5.39 -1.25 22.73
C ARG A 285 4.48 -1.59 21.55
N ASN A 286 3.79 -0.60 20.99
CA ASN A 286 2.94 -0.83 19.84
C ASN A 286 3.77 -1.15 18.59
N THR A 287 3.87 -2.44 18.24
CA THR A 287 4.68 -2.92 17.12
C THR A 287 4.22 -2.37 15.77
N GLU A 288 2.91 -2.18 15.59
CA GLU A 288 2.35 -1.58 14.37
C GLU A 288 2.82 -0.13 14.23
N ALA A 289 2.70 0.68 15.28
CA ALA A 289 3.15 2.07 15.28
C ALA A 289 4.66 2.19 15.03
N LEU A 290 5.48 1.33 15.65
CA LEU A 290 6.93 1.29 15.43
C LEU A 290 7.27 1.00 13.97
N VAL A 291 6.63 0.00 13.36
CA VAL A 291 6.83 -0.33 11.94
C VAL A 291 6.38 0.82 11.05
N LYS A 292 5.20 1.39 11.29
CA LYS A 292 4.69 2.51 10.49
C LYS A 292 5.57 3.76 10.62
N LYS A 293 6.03 4.09 11.83
CA LYS A 293 7.00 5.15 12.07
C LYS A 293 8.30 4.90 11.30
N GLY A 294 8.81 3.66 11.30
CA GLY A 294 9.94 3.25 10.47
C GLY A 294 9.72 3.59 8.99
N THR A 295 8.56 3.23 8.42
CA THR A 295 8.27 3.51 7.01
C THR A 295 8.17 5.02 6.69
N VAL A 296 7.72 5.83 7.65
CA VAL A 296 7.69 7.29 7.52
C VAL A 296 9.11 7.85 7.51
N LEU A 297 9.97 7.36 8.42
CA LEU A 297 11.37 7.77 8.51
C LEU A 297 12.17 7.37 7.25
N GLU A 298 11.83 6.23 6.63
CA GLU A 298 12.38 5.86 5.31
C GLU A 298 12.02 6.89 4.24
N ARG A 299 10.78 7.36 4.20
CA ARG A 299 10.35 8.43 3.27
C ARG A 299 11.08 9.74 3.52
N LEU A 300 11.39 10.05 4.78
CA LEU A 300 12.18 11.21 5.19
C LEU A 300 13.71 11.02 5.01
N GLN A 301 14.17 9.92 4.41
CA GLN A 301 15.59 9.57 4.25
C GLN A 301 16.37 9.43 5.57
N LYS A 302 15.66 9.26 6.69
CA LYS A 302 16.24 9.02 8.02
C LYS A 302 16.43 7.52 8.26
N LEU A 303 17.30 6.91 7.48
CA LEU A 303 17.43 5.46 7.37
C LEU A 303 17.90 4.80 8.70
N ASP A 304 18.82 5.43 9.44
CA ASP A 304 19.28 4.91 10.73
C ASP A 304 18.19 4.94 11.81
N GLU A 305 17.39 6.01 11.85
CA GLU A 305 16.25 6.13 12.77
C GLU A 305 15.16 5.09 12.42
N ALA A 306 14.96 4.81 11.13
CA ALA A 306 14.04 3.77 10.68
C ALA A 306 14.48 2.37 11.13
N ILE A 307 15.78 2.05 11.00
CA ILE A 307 16.35 0.79 11.49
C ILE A 307 16.12 0.65 12.99
N ALA A 308 16.34 1.71 13.77
CA ALA A 308 16.09 1.69 15.22
C ALA A 308 14.62 1.40 15.56
N CYS A 309 13.67 1.96 14.80
CA CYS A 309 12.25 1.66 14.99
C CYS A 309 11.93 0.19 14.69
N TYR A 310 12.52 -0.39 13.64
CA TYR A 310 12.35 -1.81 13.32
C TYR A 310 12.98 -2.73 14.36
N ASP A 311 14.13 -2.35 14.91
CA ASP A 311 14.76 -3.10 15.99
C ASP A 311 13.90 -3.10 17.26
N GLN A 312 13.33 -1.95 17.63
CA GLN A 312 12.39 -1.88 18.76
C GLN A 312 11.12 -2.73 18.52
N ALA A 313 10.62 -2.77 17.28
CA ALA A 313 9.48 -3.63 16.93
C ALA A 313 9.85 -5.11 17.09
N LEU A 314 11.04 -5.52 16.65
CA LEU A 314 11.55 -6.88 16.77
C LEU A 314 11.91 -7.28 18.21
N GLU A 315 12.30 -6.33 19.06
CA GLU A 315 12.49 -6.57 20.50
C GLU A 315 11.15 -6.90 21.19
N THR A 316 10.06 -6.32 20.71
CA THR A 316 8.71 -6.56 21.25
C THR A 316 8.08 -7.81 20.66
N ASP A 317 8.19 -8.01 19.35
CA ASP A 317 7.76 -9.20 18.62
C ASP A 317 8.87 -9.70 17.70
N GLY A 318 9.68 -10.62 18.23
CA GLY A 318 10.79 -11.22 17.49
C GLY A 318 10.37 -12.12 16.33
N ASN A 319 9.07 -12.42 16.20
CA ASN A 319 8.53 -13.18 15.08
C ASN A 319 7.82 -12.30 14.04
N MET A 320 8.05 -10.99 14.06
CA MET A 320 7.43 -10.08 13.10
C MET A 320 8.17 -10.08 11.75
N THR A 321 7.74 -10.95 10.83
CA THR A 321 8.31 -11.07 9.47
C THR A 321 8.41 -9.72 8.75
N MET A 322 7.39 -8.86 8.86
CA MET A 322 7.38 -7.54 8.21
C MET A 322 8.49 -6.63 8.69
N ALA A 323 8.83 -6.65 9.98
CA ALA A 323 9.89 -5.80 10.52
C ALA A 323 11.27 -6.23 9.99
N TYR A 324 11.53 -7.55 9.85
CA TYR A 324 12.74 -8.05 9.20
C TYR A 324 12.81 -7.66 7.71
N LEU A 325 11.69 -7.74 6.97
CA LEU A 325 11.65 -7.34 5.56
C LEU A 325 11.95 -5.86 5.37
N TYR A 326 11.29 -4.98 6.14
CA TYR A 326 11.53 -3.55 6.04
C TYR A 326 12.95 -3.18 6.46
N LYS A 327 13.46 -3.77 7.55
CA LYS A 327 14.85 -3.57 7.98
C LYS A 327 15.86 -4.00 6.90
N GLY A 328 15.65 -5.16 6.28
CA GLY A 328 16.48 -5.64 5.17
C GLY A 328 16.43 -4.71 3.95
N GLY A 329 15.25 -4.16 3.65
CA GLY A 329 15.08 -3.14 2.62
C GLY A 329 15.87 -1.86 2.90
N VAL A 330 15.90 -1.42 4.16
CA VAL A 330 16.71 -0.25 4.57
C VAL A 330 18.20 -0.52 4.42
N TYR A 331 18.70 -1.68 4.87
CA TYR A 331 20.10 -2.05 4.70
C TYR A 331 20.51 -2.16 3.23
N ASN A 332 19.62 -2.63 2.35
CA ASN A 332 19.88 -2.66 0.92
C ASN A 332 20.08 -1.25 0.34
N ARG A 333 19.23 -0.28 0.73
CA ARG A 333 19.40 1.12 0.33
C ARG A 333 20.66 1.79 0.90
N LEU A 334 21.18 1.28 2.02
CA LEU A 334 22.47 1.68 2.59
C LEU A 334 23.66 0.92 1.99
N GLU A 335 23.44 0.09 0.96
CA GLU A 335 24.46 -0.78 0.33
C GLU A 335 25.10 -1.79 1.31
N ARG A 336 24.44 -2.06 2.44
CA ARG A 336 24.86 -3.03 3.47
C ARG A 336 24.24 -4.39 3.17
N TYR A 337 24.70 -5.01 2.08
CA TYR A 337 24.08 -6.21 1.51
C TYR A 337 24.16 -7.43 2.43
N THR A 338 25.22 -7.56 3.23
CA THR A 338 25.38 -8.65 4.21
C THR A 338 24.29 -8.62 5.28
N GLU A 339 24.06 -7.47 5.89
CA GLU A 339 23.02 -7.29 6.91
C GLU A 339 21.61 -7.35 6.32
N ALA A 340 21.44 -6.88 5.09
CA ALA A 340 20.17 -7.03 4.35
C ALA A 340 19.83 -8.51 4.16
N LEU A 341 20.80 -9.32 3.73
CA LEU A 341 20.63 -10.76 3.52
C LEU A 341 20.31 -11.49 4.83
N GLU A 342 21.01 -11.20 5.92
CA GLU A 342 20.68 -11.75 7.24
C GLU A 342 19.24 -11.43 7.68
N CYS A 343 18.77 -10.21 7.40
CA CYS A 343 17.39 -9.82 7.71
C CYS A 343 16.37 -10.61 6.87
N TYR A 344 16.65 -10.80 5.59
CA TYR A 344 15.80 -11.57 4.69
C TYR A 344 15.74 -13.06 5.05
N GLU A 345 16.86 -13.66 5.44
CA GLU A 345 16.89 -15.03 5.94
C GLU A 345 16.04 -15.18 7.21
N LYS A 346 16.17 -14.25 8.16
CA LYS A 346 15.35 -14.24 9.37
C LYS A 346 13.87 -14.07 9.04
N ALA A 347 13.50 -13.22 8.10
CA ALA A 347 12.12 -13.07 7.64
C ALA A 347 11.55 -14.41 7.13
N LEU A 348 12.31 -15.14 6.32
CA LEU A 348 11.93 -16.46 5.80
C LEU A 348 11.76 -17.50 6.91
N GLN A 349 12.73 -17.61 7.83
CA GLN A 349 12.66 -18.55 8.96
C GLN A 349 11.45 -18.32 9.86
N THR A 350 11.09 -17.05 10.05
CA THR A 350 9.98 -16.65 10.91
C THR A 350 8.63 -17.02 10.30
N GLN A 351 8.50 -16.86 8.99
CA GLN A 351 7.30 -17.23 8.25
C GLN A 351 7.14 -18.76 8.11
N GLU A 352 8.25 -19.50 7.98
CA GLU A 352 8.21 -20.98 8.01
C GLU A 352 7.70 -21.49 9.36
N LYS A 353 8.14 -20.88 10.46
CA LYS A 353 7.64 -21.20 11.81
C LYS A 353 6.16 -20.87 11.98
N SER A 354 5.66 -19.76 11.41
CA SER A 354 4.25 -19.40 11.52
C SER A 354 3.33 -20.27 10.67
N HIS A 355 3.80 -20.80 9.52
CA HIS A 355 3.03 -21.75 8.70
C HIS A 355 3.06 -23.19 9.24
N ALA A 356 4.06 -23.55 10.04
CA ALA A 356 4.19 -24.88 10.64
C ALA A 356 3.44 -25.05 11.98
N ALA A 357 3.02 -23.93 12.60
CA ALA A 357 2.22 -23.89 13.82
C ALA A 357 0.73 -23.78 13.51
#